data_AF-A0A383CMW9-F1
#
_entry.id   AF-A0A383CMW9-F1
#
_cell.length_a   1.000
_cell.length_b   1.000
_cell.length_c   1.000
_cell.angle_alpha   90.00
_cell.angle_beta   90.00
_cell.angle_gamma   90.00
#
_symmetry.space_group_name_H-M   'P 1'
#
loop_
_entity.id
_entity.type
_entity.pdbx_description
1 polymer ?
#
loop_
_entity_poly.entity_id
_entity_poly.type
_entity_poly.pdbx_seq_one_letter_code
_entity_poly.pdbx_strand_id
1 'polypeptide(L)'
;MLRPPTITQKTKLACAGFVLSGTLSITHAQQEVRFNYDILPILSENCFECHGHDKAARKADMRLDRKGGDKDWSALVKRITSSDP
;
A
#
# COMPACT_ATOMS: atom_id res chain seq x y z
N MET A 1 -7.09 8.42 -46.31
CA MET A 1 -8.52 8.83 -46.28
C MET A 1 -9.34 7.68 -46.82
N LEU A 2 -10.27 7.16 -46.00
CA LEU A 2 -11.61 6.65 -46.34
C LEU A 2 -12.01 5.57 -45.33
N ARG A 3 -12.70 6.07 -44.29
CA ARG A 3 -13.92 5.55 -43.66
C ARG A 3 -13.88 4.10 -43.10
N PRO A 4 -13.89 3.91 -41.77
CA PRO A 4 -14.09 2.59 -41.17
C PRO A 4 -15.50 2.05 -41.48
N PRO A 5 -15.68 0.72 -41.55
CA PRO A 5 -16.98 0.12 -41.80
C PRO A 5 -17.91 0.32 -40.61
N THR A 6 -19.14 0.77 -40.90
CA THR A 6 -20.25 0.81 -39.96
C THR A 6 -20.72 -0.62 -39.68
N ILE A 7 -20.32 -1.18 -38.53
CA ILE A 7 -20.84 -2.46 -38.04
C ILE A 7 -22.19 -2.20 -37.36
N THR A 8 -23.26 -2.37 -38.12
CA THR A 8 -24.64 -2.37 -37.63
C THR A 8 -24.96 -3.78 -37.09
N GLN A 9 -24.64 -4.04 -35.82
CA GLN A 9 -24.94 -5.33 -35.20
C GLN A 9 -26.38 -5.34 -34.65
N LYS A 10 -27.23 -6.17 -35.27
CA LYS A 10 -28.61 -6.42 -34.83
C LYS A 10 -28.57 -7.25 -33.54
N THR A 11 -28.86 -6.64 -32.40
CA THR A 11 -29.05 -7.35 -31.12
C THR A 11 -30.37 -8.12 -31.15
N LYS A 12 -30.33 -9.37 -31.61
CA LYS A 12 -31.41 -10.31 -31.31
C LYS A 12 -31.25 -10.77 -29.87
N LEU A 13 -32.07 -10.21 -28.98
CA LEU A 13 -32.34 -10.80 -27.68
C LEU A 13 -32.83 -12.25 -27.92
N ALA A 14 -32.05 -13.21 -27.45
CA ALA A 14 -32.53 -14.55 -27.12
C ALA A 14 -32.15 -14.80 -25.67
N CYS A 15 -33.16 -14.71 -24.80
CA CYS A 15 -33.10 -15.21 -23.44
C CYS A 15 -33.00 -16.75 -23.45
N ALA A 16 -32.47 -17.29 -22.34
CA ALA A 16 -32.35 -18.70 -21.99
C ALA A 16 -31.11 -19.42 -22.54
N GLY A 17 -30.04 -19.50 -21.72
CA GLY A 17 -29.02 -20.54 -21.91
C GLY A 17 -27.58 -20.28 -21.46
N PHE A 18 -27.28 -19.29 -20.62
CA PHE A 18 -25.91 -19.16 -20.07
C PHE A 18 -25.91 -18.69 -18.61
N VAL A 19 -26.38 -19.54 -17.70
CA VAL A 19 -26.38 -19.31 -16.25
C VAL A 19 -25.15 -19.95 -15.56
N LEU A 20 -24.16 -20.46 -16.30
CA LEU A 20 -22.92 -21.01 -15.75
C LEU A 20 -21.68 -20.36 -16.37
N SER A 21 -21.43 -19.07 -16.08
CA SER A 21 -20.08 -18.50 -16.26
C SER A 21 -19.55 -18.12 -14.91
N GLY A 22 -18.57 -18.91 -14.46
CA GLY A 22 -18.03 -18.94 -13.12
C GLY A 22 -17.62 -17.57 -12.59
N THR A 23 -17.82 -17.42 -11.29
CA THR A 23 -17.14 -16.42 -10.46
C THR A 23 -15.63 -16.65 -10.56
N LEU A 24 -14.97 -15.98 -11.50
CA LEU A 24 -13.51 -15.91 -11.55
C LEU A 24 -13.07 -15.08 -10.35
N SER A 25 -12.73 -15.74 -9.25
CA SER A 25 -12.13 -15.09 -8.09
C SER A 25 -10.73 -14.64 -8.46
N ILE A 26 -10.55 -13.33 -8.63
CA ILE A 26 -9.23 -12.71 -8.77
C ILE A 26 -8.56 -12.81 -7.40
N THR A 27 -7.59 -13.71 -7.26
CA THR A 27 -6.71 -13.73 -6.09
C THR A 27 -5.81 -12.50 -6.15
N HIS A 28 -6.05 -11.55 -5.25
CA HIS A 28 -5.17 -10.42 -5.06
C HIS A 28 -3.92 -10.88 -4.29
N ALA A 29 -2.79 -11.03 -4.99
CA ALA A 29 -1.52 -11.29 -4.33
C ALA A 29 -1.15 -10.06 -3.49
N GLN A 30 -1.12 -10.22 -2.17
CA GLN A 30 -0.72 -9.14 -1.28
C GLN A 30 0.79 -8.94 -1.44
N GLN A 31 1.18 -7.77 -1.95
CA GLN A 31 2.58 -7.46 -2.19
C GLN A 31 3.31 -7.39 -0.84
N GLU A 32 4.42 -8.11 -0.72
CA GLU A 32 5.23 -8.10 0.49
C GLU A 32 5.82 -6.71 0.72
N VAL A 33 5.66 -6.20 1.95
CA VAL A 33 6.25 -4.91 2.35
C VAL A 33 7.75 -5.07 2.54
N ARG A 34 8.53 -4.31 1.79
CA ARG A 34 9.99 -4.34 1.81
C ARG A 34 10.54 -3.09 2.50
N PHE A 35 11.12 -3.28 3.68
CA PHE A 35 11.58 -2.19 4.55
C PHE A 35 12.37 -1.08 3.82
N ASN A 36 13.39 -1.43 3.03
CA ASN A 36 14.25 -0.45 2.37
C ASN A 36 13.54 0.38 1.28
N TYR A 37 12.47 -0.14 0.69
CA TYR A 37 11.77 0.51 -0.42
C TYR A 37 10.48 1.19 0.01
N ASP A 38 9.77 0.57 0.96
CA ASP A 38 8.43 1.00 1.34
C ASP A 38 8.40 1.77 2.66
N ILE A 39 9.33 1.49 3.60
CA ILE A 39 9.31 2.06 4.97
C ILE A 39 10.42 3.09 5.16
N LEU A 40 11.65 2.76 4.75
CA LEU A 40 12.82 3.59 4.99
C LEU A 40 12.70 5.01 4.40
N PRO A 41 12.18 5.21 3.16
CA PRO A 41 11.99 6.55 2.63
C PRO A 41 11.07 7.41 3.50
N ILE A 42 9.95 6.85 3.96
CA ILE A 42 8.97 7.54 4.81
C ILE A 42 9.61 7.98 6.14
N LEU A 43 10.35 7.09 6.80
CA LEU A 43 11.02 7.40 8.06
C LEU A 43 12.15 8.42 7.88
N SER A 44 12.88 8.34 6.77
CA SER A 44 13.96 9.27 6.47
C SER A 44 13.48 10.70 6.28
N GLU A 45 12.32 10.87 5.65
CA GLU A 45 11.71 12.17 5.38
C GLU A 45 11.05 12.76 6.63
N ASN A 46 10.36 11.93 7.43
CA ASN A 46 9.46 12.45 8.46
C ASN A 46 9.97 12.27 9.90
N CYS A 47 10.98 11.44 10.14
CA CYS A 47 11.31 11.01 11.51
C CYS A 47 12.79 11.12 11.87
N PHE A 48 13.72 10.88 10.95
CA PHE A 48 15.15 10.76 11.30
C PHE A 48 15.81 12.06 11.74
N GLU A 49 15.24 13.22 11.43
CA GLU A 49 15.72 14.51 11.96
C GLU A 49 15.73 14.51 13.50
N CYS A 50 14.69 13.94 14.13
CA CYS A 50 14.56 13.88 15.59
C CYS A 50 14.81 12.48 16.19
N HIS A 51 14.77 11.41 15.39
CA HIS A 51 14.86 10.02 15.86
C HIS A 51 15.87 9.17 15.06
N GLY A 52 16.87 9.82 14.46
CA GLY A 52 17.91 9.18 13.65
C GLY A 52 19.23 8.93 14.38
N HIS A 53 20.31 8.91 13.60
CA HIS A 53 21.64 8.56 14.11
C HIS A 53 22.21 9.60 15.08
N ASP A 54 21.95 10.89 14.84
CA ASP A 54 22.49 11.95 15.68
C ASP A 54 21.96 11.83 17.10
N LYS A 55 22.88 11.67 18.06
CA LYS A 55 22.53 11.57 19.48
C LYS A 55 22.12 12.91 20.06
N ALA A 56 22.65 14.03 19.55
CA ALA A 56 22.37 15.35 20.09
C ALA A 56 20.94 15.81 19.72
N ALA A 57 20.49 15.51 18.51
CA ALA A 57 19.12 15.78 18.07
C ALA A 57 18.08 14.74 18.54
N ARG A 58 18.52 13.60 19.08
CA ARG A 58 17.61 12.47 19.38
C ARG A 58 16.66 12.79 20.53
N LYS A 59 15.37 12.76 20.23
CA LYS A 59 14.29 12.89 21.23
C LYS A 59 13.92 11.54 21.81
N ALA A 60 13.55 11.53 23.09
CA ALA A 60 13.06 10.35 23.82
C ALA A 60 14.00 9.12 23.76
N ASP A 61 15.29 9.33 23.50
CA ASP A 61 16.31 8.29 23.23
C ASP A 61 15.90 7.28 22.14
N MET A 62 14.94 7.65 21.28
CA MET A 62 14.35 6.73 20.31
C MET A 62 15.10 6.73 18.99
N ARG A 63 15.47 5.54 18.52
CA ARG A 63 16.29 5.37 17.31
C ARG A 63 15.61 4.48 16.26
N LEU A 64 15.16 5.09 15.16
CA LEU A 64 14.34 4.46 14.10
C LEU A 64 15.11 4.09 12.83
N ASP A 65 16.34 4.56 12.67
CA ASP A 65 17.18 4.39 11.47
C ASP A 65 17.88 3.03 11.34
N ARG A 66 17.66 2.11 12.28
CA ARG A 66 18.27 0.78 12.31
C ARG A 66 17.23 -0.33 12.29
N LYS A 67 17.56 -1.42 11.61
CA LYS A 67 16.77 -2.67 11.67
C LYS A 67 16.72 -3.13 13.13
N GLY A 68 15.51 -3.26 13.68
CA GLY A 68 15.29 -3.60 15.09
C GLY A 68 14.92 -2.42 15.99
N GLY A 69 15.06 -1.16 15.53
CA GLY A 69 14.54 0.05 16.20
C GLY A 69 14.79 0.12 17.71
N ASP A 70 13.91 0.81 18.42
CA ASP A 70 13.70 0.50 19.84
C ASP A 70 12.92 -0.80 19.96
N LYS A 71 13.11 -1.48 21.09
CA LYS A 71 12.62 -2.85 21.34
C LYS A 71 11.09 -2.95 21.30
N ASP A 72 10.38 -1.83 21.38
CA ASP A 72 8.93 -1.76 21.47
C ASP A 72 8.30 -1.05 20.25
N TRP A 73 8.24 -1.77 19.14
CA TRP A 73 7.48 -1.35 17.96
C TRP A 73 5.98 -1.23 18.23
N SER A 74 5.44 -1.94 19.23
CA SER A 74 4.00 -1.91 19.53
C SER A 74 3.57 -0.57 20.11
N ALA A 75 4.41 0.05 20.95
CA ALA A 75 4.18 1.40 21.45
C ALA A 75 4.21 2.44 20.34
N LEU A 76 5.15 2.31 19.39
CA LEU A 76 5.22 3.21 18.23
C LEU A 76 3.97 3.09 17.35
N VAL A 77 3.54 1.88 17.02
CA VAL A 77 2.32 1.63 16.24
C VAL A 77 1.11 2.28 16.92
N LYS A 78 0.95 2.10 18.23
CA LYS A 78 -0.15 2.74 18.99
C LYS A 78 -0.14 4.25 18.86
N ARG A 79 1.03 4.89 18.86
CA ARG A 79 1.13 6.36 18.76
C ARG A 79 0.78 6.85 17.36
N ILE A 80 1.30 6.21 16.30
CA ILE A 80 1.04 6.63 14.91
C ILE A 80 -0.40 6.36 14.45
N THR A 81 -1.09 5.39 15.06
CA THR A 81 -2.51 5.12 14.78
C THR A 81 -3.46 5.79 15.77
N SER A 82 -2.94 6.58 16.72
CA SER A 82 -3.76 7.33 17.67
C SER A 82 -4.46 8.49 16.97
N SER A 83 -5.72 8.74 17.31
CA SER A 83 -6.48 9.92 16.86
C SER A 83 -6.47 11.07 17.88
N ASP A 84 -5.83 10.87 19.04
CA ASP A 84 -5.63 11.89 20.07
C ASP A 84 -4.46 12.83 19.67
N PRO A 85 -4.73 14.15 19.47
CA PRO A 85 -3.74 15.11 18.97
C PRO A 85 -2.48 15.23 19.86
#